data_AF-A0A7X8MS35-F1
#
_entry.id   AF-A0A7X8MS35-F1
#
_cell.length_a   1.000
_cell.length_b   1.000
_cell.length_c   1.000
_cell.angle_alpha   90.00
_cell.angle_beta   90.00
_cell.angle_gamma   90.00
#
_symmetry.space_group_name_H-M   'P 1'
#
loop_
_entity.id
_entity.type
_entity.pdbx_description
1 polymer ?
#
loop_
_entity_poly.entity_id
_entity_poly.type
_entity_poly.pdbx_seq_one_letter_code
_entity_poly.pdbx_strand_id
1 'polypeptide(L)'
;MYEWRGADIRNILDFEKDYPEAKVVKLEQNYRSKGNILSAANSVIQNNNERKQKVLRTETDPGEKIRIYRAPSDRDEAQFVASEIGKLIEKEDRSYRDFAILYRTNAQSRLFEDTFIKRDIPYRLIGGHKFYDRKEIKDIMAYLKVLNNPDDDISLQRIINVPKRSIGAATVDKLMQHANEIEDNLYNVMLDVDLVPTLTARNKTCINKFVDLMENLQILKEQLTVSHLVKAVLEDTGYIKQLENSKEIEDESRLENLKELVSAAVDFENTSEDKSLAAFLEKTALVADVDNYDEEADSVVMMTVHSAKGLEFPVVFMVGMENGIFPGNSSFQKPHEMEESRRLCYVGITRAKEKLYMTSADIRMVFGRTAAYAPSDFITEISSNLVEHINRRPLGTRQAVQRSGYSNNYNPHSLRNSSTSFESAAQGLNKKLNYFMNTESGKSTTALTELDAVAGRKVRHSKFGVGTIVNAKKENDDVKLTIAFDNMGVKIFLLSMTPLELV
;
A
#
# COMPACT_ATOMS: atom_id res chain seq x y z
N MET A 1 -11.97 5.17 20.56
CA MET A 1 -10.90 5.67 19.66
C MET A 1 -9.48 5.24 20.04
N TYR A 2 -9.27 4.65 21.22
CA TYR A 2 -7.98 4.15 21.70
C TYR A 2 -8.13 2.76 22.33
N GLU A 3 -9.15 2.00 21.91
CA GLU A 3 -9.44 0.68 22.48
C GLU A 3 -8.25 -0.27 22.33
N TRP A 4 -7.56 -0.20 21.19
CA TRP A 4 -6.32 -0.93 20.91
C TRP A 4 -5.15 -0.57 21.84
N ARG A 5 -5.19 0.59 22.52
CA ARG A 5 -4.24 0.97 23.60
C ARG A 5 -4.77 0.62 24.99
N GLY A 6 -5.84 -0.16 25.10
CA GLY A 6 -6.46 -0.57 26.36
C GLY A 6 -7.50 0.41 26.92
N ALA A 7 -7.97 1.39 26.14
CA ALA A 7 -9.03 2.28 26.60
C ALA A 7 -10.40 1.56 26.60
N ASP A 8 -11.02 1.47 27.77
CA ASP A 8 -12.36 0.86 27.91
C ASP A 8 -13.46 1.93 27.89
N ILE A 9 -14.41 1.81 26.95
CA ILE A 9 -15.57 2.70 26.86
C ILE A 9 -16.51 2.55 28.08
N ARG A 10 -16.51 1.39 28.74
CA ARG A 10 -17.34 1.13 29.92
C ARG A 10 -17.05 2.09 31.05
N ASN A 11 -15.81 2.56 31.20
CA ASN A 11 -15.42 3.53 32.23
C ASN A 11 -16.31 4.79 32.24
N ILE A 12 -16.78 5.27 31.08
CA ILE A 12 -17.68 6.43 31.02
C ILE A 12 -19.16 6.05 30.97
N LEU A 13 -19.49 4.86 30.46
CA LEU A 13 -20.86 4.37 30.43
C LEU A 13 -21.35 4.00 31.84
N ASP A 14 -20.50 3.32 32.60
CA ASP A 14 -20.76 2.82 33.95
C ASP A 14 -20.41 3.83 35.05
N PHE A 15 -19.95 5.04 34.71
CA PHE A 15 -19.61 6.08 35.67
C PHE A 15 -20.75 6.40 36.67
N GLU A 16 -22.00 6.35 36.21
CA GLU A 16 -23.20 6.58 37.06
C GLU A 16 -23.50 5.38 37.98
N LYS A 17 -23.02 4.18 37.63
CA LYS A 17 -23.11 2.98 38.49
C LYS A 17 -22.05 3.02 39.59
N ASP A 18 -20.83 3.43 39.24
CA ASP A 18 -19.71 3.53 40.17
C ASP A 18 -19.87 4.71 41.13
N TYR A 19 -20.47 5.81 40.66
CA TYR A 19 -20.73 7.02 41.44
C TYR A 19 -22.22 7.43 41.36
N PRO A 20 -23.10 6.82 42.18
CA PRO A 20 -24.54 7.08 42.13
C PRO A 20 -24.95 8.54 42.43
N GLU A 21 -24.11 9.28 43.17
CA GLU A 21 -24.35 10.70 43.49
C GLU A 21 -23.78 11.67 42.44
N ALA A 22 -23.20 11.16 41.34
CA ALA A 22 -22.58 12.00 40.32
C ALA A 22 -23.63 12.86 39.58
N LYS A 23 -23.34 14.16 39.45
CA LYS A 23 -24.14 15.07 38.61
C LYS A 23 -23.71 14.95 37.15
N VAL A 24 -24.64 14.57 36.28
CA VAL A 24 -24.40 14.44 34.83
C VAL A 24 -24.78 15.74 34.12
N VAL A 25 -23.80 16.37 33.47
CA VAL A 25 -24.01 17.56 32.64
C VAL A 25 -23.70 17.22 31.18
N LYS A 26 -24.70 17.35 30.30
CA LYS A 26 -24.53 17.12 28.85
C LYS A 26 -24.32 18.45 28.13
N LEU A 27 -23.15 18.63 27.56
CA LEU A 27 -22.86 19.77 26.68
C LEU A 27 -23.27 19.44 25.26
N GLU A 28 -24.45 19.90 24.84
CA GLU A 28 -25.05 19.57 23.55
C GLU A 28 -24.83 20.64 22.46
N GLN A 29 -24.43 21.85 22.84
CA GLN A 29 -24.16 22.93 21.91
C GLN A 29 -22.74 22.82 21.33
N ASN A 30 -22.64 22.79 20.00
CA ASN A 30 -21.40 22.82 19.24
C ASN A 30 -21.18 24.24 18.69
N TYR A 31 -19.97 24.76 18.88
CA TYR A 31 -19.57 26.10 18.43
C TYR A 31 -18.54 26.06 17.28
N ARG A 32 -18.16 24.86 16.82
CA ARG A 32 -17.08 24.65 15.84
C ARG A 32 -17.61 24.54 14.41
N SER A 33 -18.54 23.62 14.21
CA SER A 33 -18.89 23.09 12.89
C SER A 33 -20.23 23.66 12.42
N LYS A 34 -20.32 23.95 11.12
CA LYS A 34 -21.59 24.32 10.46
C LYS A 34 -22.66 23.22 10.59
N GLY A 35 -23.92 23.61 10.42
CA GLY A 35 -25.08 22.75 10.68
C GLY A 35 -25.11 21.45 9.87
N ASN A 36 -24.76 21.48 8.59
CA ASN A 36 -24.74 20.28 7.73
C ASN A 36 -23.66 19.28 8.16
N ILE A 37 -22.46 19.77 8.52
CA ILE A 37 -21.35 18.92 9.01
C ILE A 37 -21.75 18.24 10.31
N LEU A 38 -22.31 19.00 11.25
CA LEU A 38 -22.73 18.44 12.54
C LEU A 38 -23.88 17.44 12.37
N SER A 39 -24.83 17.74 11.48
CA SER A 39 -25.93 16.84 11.15
C SER A 39 -25.42 15.54 10.52
N ALA A 40 -24.46 15.62 9.60
CA ALA A 40 -23.82 14.43 9.01
C ALA A 40 -23.10 13.58 10.07
N ALA A 41 -22.37 14.21 11.00
CA ALA A 41 -21.74 13.51 12.10
C ALA A 41 -22.76 12.78 12.99
N ASN A 42 -23.87 13.44 13.32
CA ASN A 42 -24.96 12.83 14.08
C ASN A 42 -25.60 11.64 13.33
N SER A 43 -25.80 11.76 12.01
CA SER A 43 -26.36 10.69 11.17
C SER A 43 -25.48 9.44 11.10
N VAL A 44 -24.16 9.61 11.17
CA VAL A 44 -23.22 8.49 11.26
C VAL A 44 -23.28 7.88 12.66
N ILE A 45 -23.00 8.66 13.71
CA ILE A 45 -22.82 8.11 15.06
C ILE A 45 -24.08 7.47 15.68
N GLN A 46 -25.28 7.76 15.16
CA GLN A 46 -26.53 7.13 15.62
C GLN A 46 -26.59 5.63 15.34
N ASN A 47 -25.79 5.12 14.40
CA ASN A 47 -25.74 3.69 14.06
C ASN A 47 -24.92 2.84 15.06
N ASN A 48 -24.29 3.45 16.08
CA ASN A 48 -23.66 2.71 17.18
C ASN A 48 -24.70 2.39 18.27
N ASN A 49 -24.67 1.15 18.77
CA ASN A 49 -25.55 0.69 19.83
C ASN A 49 -25.01 1.06 21.23
N GLU A 50 -23.71 0.91 21.45
CA GLU A 50 -23.08 1.15 22.76
C GLU A 50 -22.71 2.63 22.94
N ARG A 51 -23.73 3.46 23.21
CA ARG A 51 -23.54 4.90 23.46
C ARG A 51 -24.55 5.49 24.44
N LYS A 52 -24.12 6.53 25.16
CA LYS A 52 -25.07 7.46 25.78
C LYS A 52 -25.77 8.29 24.70
N GLN A 53 -27.09 8.42 24.80
CA GLN A 53 -27.85 9.29 23.90
C GLN A 53 -27.47 10.75 24.17
N LYS A 54 -26.94 11.37 23.12
CA LYS A 54 -26.47 12.75 23.06
C LYS A 54 -26.54 13.22 21.61
N VAL A 55 -27.31 14.27 21.34
CA VAL A 55 -27.38 14.87 20.00
C VAL A 55 -26.72 16.24 20.08
N LEU A 56 -25.71 16.47 19.24
CA LEU A 56 -25.10 17.80 19.17
C LEU A 56 -25.96 18.71 18.29
N ARG A 57 -26.16 19.94 18.73
CA ARG A 57 -26.88 21.01 18.03
C ARG A 57 -25.94 22.19 17.83
N THR A 58 -26.15 22.97 16.77
CA THR A 58 -25.41 24.21 16.52
C THR A 58 -26.39 25.32 16.17
N GLU A 59 -26.02 26.55 16.53
CA GLU A 59 -26.73 27.78 16.15
C GLU A 59 -26.12 28.44 14.91
N THR A 60 -24.97 27.93 14.43
CA THR A 60 -24.37 28.39 13.18
C THR A 60 -25.28 28.07 12.00
N ASP A 61 -25.14 28.83 10.91
CA ASP A 61 -25.81 28.52 9.66
C ASP A 61 -25.52 27.08 9.17
N PRO A 62 -26.41 26.51 8.33
CA PRO A 62 -26.22 25.17 7.80
C PRO A 62 -24.88 24.97 7.06
N GLY A 63 -24.31 26.02 6.49
CA GLY A 63 -23.13 25.93 5.63
C GLY A 63 -23.39 25.13 4.35
N GLU A 64 -22.30 24.69 3.71
CA GLU A 64 -22.35 23.91 2.48
C GLU A 64 -22.70 22.43 2.75
N LYS A 65 -23.14 21.73 1.70
CA LYS A 65 -23.33 20.27 1.77
C LYS A 65 -21.99 19.56 1.82
N ILE A 66 -21.99 18.33 2.34
CA ILE A 66 -20.82 17.47 2.36
C ILE A 66 -20.54 17.02 0.93
N ARG A 67 -19.35 17.36 0.44
CA ARG A 67 -18.95 17.08 -0.94
C ARG A 67 -18.36 15.69 -1.06
N ILE A 68 -18.99 14.86 -1.87
CA ILE A 68 -18.56 13.49 -2.11
C ILE A 68 -17.97 13.38 -3.51
N TYR A 69 -16.71 12.96 -3.58
CA TYR A 69 -16.01 12.72 -4.83
C TYR A 69 -15.65 11.24 -4.94
N ARG A 70 -15.96 10.65 -6.10
CA ARG A 70 -15.54 9.31 -6.47
C ARG A 70 -14.59 9.42 -7.65
N ALA A 71 -13.32 9.15 -7.40
CA ALA A 71 -12.23 9.18 -8.34
C ALA A 71 -12.17 7.86 -9.13
N PRO A 72 -11.75 7.87 -10.40
CA PRO A 72 -11.46 6.63 -11.12
C PRO A 72 -10.30 5.86 -10.47
N SER A 73 -9.24 6.55 -10.02
CA SER A 73 -8.09 5.94 -9.34
C SER A 73 -7.66 6.70 -8.07
N ASP A 74 -6.82 6.09 -7.25
CA ASP A 74 -6.13 6.74 -6.12
C ASP A 74 -5.28 7.94 -6.54
N ARG A 75 -4.62 7.88 -7.71
CA ARG A 75 -3.92 9.03 -8.30
C ARG A 75 -4.87 10.17 -8.66
N ASP A 76 -6.03 9.84 -9.24
CA ASP A 76 -7.06 10.85 -9.57
C ASP A 76 -7.66 11.48 -8.31
N GLU A 77 -7.76 10.72 -7.21
CA GLU A 77 -8.19 11.25 -5.92
C GLU A 77 -7.20 12.31 -5.40
N ALA A 78 -5.90 12.00 -5.39
CA ALA A 78 -4.87 12.95 -4.96
C ALA A 78 -4.85 14.20 -5.86
N GLN A 79 -4.97 14.02 -7.17
CA GLN A 79 -5.03 15.10 -8.14
C GLN A 79 -6.27 15.99 -7.95
N PHE A 80 -7.42 15.38 -7.63
CA PHE A 80 -8.64 16.11 -7.32
C PHE A 80 -8.46 16.96 -6.07
N VAL A 81 -7.95 16.39 -4.98
CA VAL A 81 -7.73 17.12 -3.71
C VAL A 81 -6.79 18.30 -3.94
N ALA A 82 -5.66 18.09 -4.61
CA ALA A 82 -4.71 19.16 -4.93
C ALA A 82 -5.34 20.27 -5.80
N SER A 83 -6.18 19.89 -6.76
CA SER A 83 -6.88 20.85 -7.63
C SER A 83 -7.94 21.64 -6.88
N GLU A 84 -8.64 21.00 -5.96
CA GLU A 84 -9.70 21.62 -5.18
C GLU A 84 -9.12 22.59 -4.14
N ILE A 85 -7.99 22.26 -3.51
CA ILE A 85 -7.25 23.19 -2.65
C ILE A 85 -6.86 24.44 -3.44
N GLY A 86 -6.24 24.29 -4.62
CA GLY A 86 -5.87 25.43 -5.46
C GLY A 86 -7.06 26.32 -5.84
N LYS A 87 -8.20 25.72 -6.21
CA LYS A 87 -9.43 26.47 -6.50
C LYS A 87 -9.97 27.24 -5.29
N LEU A 88 -9.93 26.65 -4.11
CA LEU A 88 -10.43 27.27 -2.89
C LEU A 88 -9.52 28.42 -2.45
N ILE A 89 -8.20 28.28 -2.61
CA ILE A 89 -7.24 29.38 -2.41
C ILE A 89 -7.54 30.54 -3.35
N GLU A 90 -7.68 30.27 -4.65
CA GLU A 90 -7.91 31.32 -5.66
C GLU A 90 -9.28 32.00 -5.52
N LYS A 91 -10.35 31.26 -5.22
CA LYS A 91 -11.72 31.78 -5.20
C LYS A 91 -12.17 32.34 -3.85
N GLU A 92 -11.63 31.82 -2.76
CA GLU A 92 -12.07 32.15 -1.40
C GLU A 92 -10.97 32.82 -0.57
N ASP A 93 -9.83 33.18 -1.18
CA ASP A 93 -8.70 33.85 -0.53
C ASP A 93 -8.20 33.09 0.72
N ARG A 94 -8.11 31.76 0.60
CA ARG A 94 -7.67 30.88 1.68
C ARG A 94 -6.17 30.67 1.69
N SER A 95 -5.66 30.30 2.86
CA SER A 95 -4.26 30.00 3.11
C SER A 95 -4.06 28.47 3.17
N TYR A 96 -2.88 27.93 2.84
CA TYR A 96 -2.66 26.47 2.86
C TYR A 96 -2.92 25.84 4.24
N ARG A 97 -2.66 26.59 5.32
CA ARG A 97 -2.93 26.21 6.72
C ARG A 97 -4.40 25.93 7.04
N ASP A 98 -5.32 26.41 6.20
CA ASP A 98 -6.77 26.22 6.38
C ASP A 98 -7.23 24.81 5.99
N PHE A 99 -6.37 24.03 5.33
CA PHE A 99 -6.68 22.73 4.79
C PHE A 99 -6.05 21.61 5.61
N ALA A 100 -6.84 20.58 5.89
CA ALA A 100 -6.33 19.31 6.41
C ALA A 100 -6.79 18.11 5.58
N ILE A 101 -5.87 17.17 5.34
CA ILE A 101 -6.13 15.86 4.75
C ILE A 101 -6.06 14.82 5.86
N LEU A 102 -7.18 14.12 6.06
CA LEU A 102 -7.34 13.07 7.05
C LEU A 102 -7.46 11.72 6.34
N TYR A 103 -6.52 10.83 6.62
CA TYR A 103 -6.51 9.46 6.12
C TYR A 103 -6.59 8.44 7.27
N ARG A 104 -6.89 7.17 6.94
CA ARG A 104 -7.02 6.11 7.95
C ARG A 104 -5.67 5.54 8.36
N THR A 105 -4.75 5.33 7.42
CA THR A 105 -3.42 4.78 7.67
C THR A 105 -2.33 5.64 7.03
N ASN A 106 -1.11 5.60 7.60
CA ASN A 106 0.01 6.41 7.14
C ASN A 106 0.50 6.04 5.73
N ALA A 107 0.21 4.83 5.24
CA ALA A 107 0.58 4.43 3.88
C ALA A 107 -0.12 5.30 2.82
N GLN A 108 -1.34 5.78 3.11
CA GLN A 108 -2.11 6.61 2.18
C GLN A 108 -1.47 7.98 1.93
N SER A 109 -0.58 8.48 2.81
CA SER A 109 0.01 9.82 2.68
C SER A 109 0.82 9.96 1.40
N ARG A 110 1.54 8.90 1.01
CA ARG A 110 2.54 8.94 -0.08
C ARG A 110 2.00 9.54 -1.38
N LEU A 111 0.83 9.12 -1.86
CA LEU A 111 0.29 9.62 -3.13
C LEU A 111 -0.07 11.12 -3.08
N PHE A 112 -0.51 11.60 -1.92
CA PHE A 112 -0.80 13.02 -1.72
C PHE A 112 0.51 13.81 -1.61
N GLU A 113 1.51 13.30 -0.89
CA GLU A 113 2.86 13.87 -0.81
C GLU A 113 3.46 14.03 -2.23
N ASP A 114 3.50 12.94 -3.01
CA ASP A 114 4.00 12.94 -4.39
C ASP A 114 3.26 13.97 -5.29
N THR A 115 1.95 14.12 -5.09
CA THR A 115 1.13 15.05 -5.89
C THR A 115 1.34 16.49 -5.47
N PHE A 116 1.54 16.74 -4.18
CA PHE A 116 1.77 18.07 -3.63
C PHE A 116 3.14 18.61 -4.01
N ILE A 117 4.18 17.77 -3.94
CA ILE A 117 5.52 18.11 -4.42
C ILE A 117 5.48 18.51 -5.90
N LYS A 118 4.80 17.72 -6.75
CA LYS A 118 4.67 18.02 -8.18
C LYS A 118 3.91 19.30 -8.52
N ARG A 119 3.11 19.82 -7.57
CA ARG A 119 2.26 21.00 -7.74
C ARG A 119 2.72 22.18 -6.90
N ASP A 120 3.90 22.08 -6.31
CA ASP A 120 4.46 23.09 -5.41
C ASP A 120 3.49 23.48 -4.27
N ILE A 121 2.74 22.50 -3.75
CA ILE A 121 1.83 22.68 -2.62
C ILE A 121 2.61 22.37 -1.33
N PRO A 122 2.86 23.37 -0.46
CA PRO A 122 3.55 23.14 0.80
C PRO A 122 2.67 22.29 1.72
N TYR A 123 3.27 21.28 2.36
CA TYR A 123 2.54 20.38 3.25
C TYR A 123 3.38 19.98 4.46
N ARG A 124 2.69 19.57 5.53
CA ARG A 124 3.32 19.04 6.74
C ARG A 124 2.57 17.83 7.28
N LEU A 125 3.32 16.85 7.79
CA LEU A 125 2.77 15.65 8.42
C LEU A 125 2.71 15.83 9.94
N ILE A 126 1.54 15.54 10.55
CA ILE A 126 1.40 15.49 12.02
C ILE A 126 1.35 14.03 12.48
N GLY A 127 2.18 13.69 13.47
CA GLY A 127 2.15 12.38 14.13
C GLY A 127 2.80 11.27 13.31
N GLY A 128 3.71 11.60 12.39
CA GLY A 128 4.49 10.64 11.60
C GLY A 128 5.66 11.30 10.87
N HIS A 129 6.60 10.48 10.43
CA HIS A 129 7.67 10.89 9.53
C HIS A 129 7.18 10.86 8.07
N LYS A 130 7.80 11.69 7.23
CA LYS A 130 7.65 11.63 5.76
C LYS A 130 7.87 10.21 5.26
N PHE A 131 7.23 9.86 4.16
CA PHE A 131 7.24 8.48 3.68
C PHE A 131 8.65 7.89 3.56
N TYR A 132 9.56 8.56 2.86
CA TYR A 132 10.95 8.11 2.70
C TYR A 132 11.82 8.27 3.95
N ASP A 133 11.34 8.97 4.97
CA ASP A 133 12.03 9.12 6.24
C ASP A 133 11.73 8.01 7.27
N ARG A 134 10.70 7.21 7.01
CA ARG A 134 10.30 6.12 7.91
C ARG A 134 11.41 5.07 7.98
N LYS A 135 11.61 4.52 9.19
CA LYS A 135 12.72 3.60 9.47
C LYS A 135 12.76 2.43 8.49
N GLU A 136 11.63 1.74 8.33
CA GLU A 136 11.48 0.59 7.45
C GLU A 136 11.70 0.93 5.98
N ILE A 137 11.32 2.14 5.56
CA ILE A 137 11.56 2.60 4.19
C ILE A 137 13.05 2.89 4.00
N LYS A 138 13.69 3.60 4.93
CA LYS A 138 15.14 3.86 4.89
C LYS A 138 15.96 2.56 4.90
N ASP A 139 15.52 1.54 5.63
CA ASP A 139 16.19 0.24 5.68
C ASP A 139 16.18 -0.44 4.31
N ILE A 140 15.03 -0.51 3.63
CA ILE A 140 14.94 -1.10 2.29
C ILE A 140 15.64 -0.22 1.24
N MET A 141 15.52 1.10 1.32
CA MET A 141 16.24 2.01 0.44
C MET A 141 17.77 1.85 0.59
N ALA A 142 18.27 1.58 1.81
CA ALA A 142 19.68 1.30 2.03
C ALA A 142 20.13 -0.03 1.39
N TYR A 143 19.31 -1.08 1.41
CA TYR A 143 19.60 -2.29 0.61
C TYR A 143 19.73 -1.96 -0.87
N LEU A 144 18.77 -1.22 -1.41
CA LEU A 144 18.76 -0.84 -2.82
C LEU A 144 19.97 0.04 -3.19
N LYS A 145 20.37 0.96 -2.31
CA LYS A 145 21.57 1.79 -2.48
C LYS A 145 22.84 0.96 -2.55
N VAL A 146 23.03 0.00 -1.63
CA VAL A 146 24.20 -0.89 -1.66
C VAL A 146 24.20 -1.80 -2.88
N LEU A 147 23.04 -2.29 -3.33
CA LEU A 147 22.92 -3.05 -4.58
C LEU A 147 23.24 -2.21 -5.81
N ASN A 148 23.00 -0.90 -5.77
CA ASN A 148 23.35 0.03 -6.84
C ASN A 148 24.82 0.44 -6.79
N ASN A 149 25.33 0.71 -5.59
CA ASN A 149 26.69 1.14 -5.30
C ASN A 149 27.22 0.42 -4.03
N PRO A 150 28.01 -0.65 -4.18
CA PRO A 150 28.61 -1.37 -3.06
C PRO A 150 29.54 -0.53 -2.17
N ASP A 151 30.02 0.62 -2.66
CA ASP A 151 30.90 1.53 -1.93
C ASP A 151 30.15 2.41 -0.89
N ASP A 152 28.81 2.30 -0.79
CA ASP A 152 28.02 3.05 0.19
C ASP A 152 28.09 2.40 1.59
N ASP A 153 29.20 2.67 2.29
CA ASP A 153 29.45 2.18 3.66
C ASP A 153 28.35 2.60 4.65
N ILE A 154 27.73 3.77 4.47
CA ILE A 154 26.71 4.30 5.38
C ILE A 154 25.45 3.45 5.27
N SER A 155 25.00 3.18 4.04
CA SER A 155 23.85 2.31 3.79
C SER A 155 24.15 0.87 4.21
N LEU A 156 25.37 0.37 3.99
CA LEU A 156 25.78 -0.96 4.38
C LEU A 156 25.77 -1.16 5.91
N GLN A 157 26.33 -0.22 6.67
CA GLN A 157 26.29 -0.24 8.13
C GLN A 157 24.85 -0.26 8.67
N ARG A 158 23.92 0.46 8.01
CA ARG A 158 22.51 0.50 8.39
C ARG A 158 21.84 -0.87 8.29
N ILE A 159 22.15 -1.65 7.25
CA ILE A 159 21.41 -2.87 6.90
C ILE A 159 22.08 -4.17 7.35
N ILE A 160 23.39 -4.16 7.64
CA ILE A 160 24.18 -5.36 7.92
C ILE A 160 23.56 -6.26 9.00
N ASN A 161 22.94 -5.65 10.01
CA ASN A 161 22.27 -6.36 11.11
C ASN A 161 20.76 -6.08 11.20
N VAL A 162 20.13 -5.67 10.10
CA VAL A 162 18.68 -5.49 10.00
C VAL A 162 18.13 -6.27 8.80
N PRO A 163 17.36 -7.36 8.98
CA PRO A 163 17.02 -8.06 10.23
C PRO A 163 18.21 -8.53 11.07
N LYS A 164 17.98 -8.87 12.35
CA LYS A 164 19.05 -9.30 13.27
C LYS A 164 19.78 -10.54 12.74
N ARG A 165 21.07 -10.40 12.46
CA ARG A 165 21.98 -11.46 11.94
C ARG A 165 23.11 -11.85 12.90
N SER A 166 23.03 -11.39 14.15
CA SER A 166 24.10 -11.55 15.15
C SER A 166 25.41 -10.84 14.78
N ILE A 167 25.33 -9.78 13.97
CA ILE A 167 26.47 -8.92 13.63
C ILE A 167 26.38 -7.67 14.52
N GLY A 168 27.00 -7.71 15.70
CA GLY A 168 26.93 -6.63 16.68
C GLY A 168 27.80 -5.42 16.32
N ALA A 169 27.57 -4.28 16.98
CA ALA A 169 28.29 -3.03 16.75
C ALA A 169 29.83 -3.21 16.81
N ALA A 170 30.34 -3.88 17.85
CA ALA A 170 31.78 -4.14 17.98
C ALA A 170 32.38 -4.98 16.84
N THR A 171 31.56 -5.79 16.14
CA THR A 171 32.01 -6.52 14.95
C THR A 171 32.10 -5.58 13.75
N VAL A 172 31.12 -4.69 13.59
CA VAL A 172 31.10 -3.67 12.53
C VAL A 172 32.28 -2.70 12.73
N ASP A 173 32.53 -2.24 13.95
CA ASP A 173 33.65 -1.34 14.25
C ASP A 173 35.01 -1.95 13.88
N LYS A 174 35.19 -3.26 14.14
CA LYS A 174 36.40 -3.99 13.75
C LYS A 174 36.57 -4.12 12.24
N LEU A 175 35.47 -4.35 11.52
CA LEU A 175 35.48 -4.39 10.05
C LEU A 175 35.87 -3.02 9.49
N MET A 176 35.26 -1.94 10.00
CA MET A 176 35.56 -0.58 9.58
C MET A 176 37.00 -0.18 9.90
N GLN A 177 37.51 -0.54 11.08
CA GLN A 177 38.90 -0.29 11.44
C GLN A 177 39.83 -0.99 10.44
N HIS A 178 39.55 -2.25 10.12
CA HIS A 178 40.36 -2.98 9.15
C HIS A 178 40.27 -2.39 7.74
N ALA A 179 39.07 -2.01 7.30
CA ALA A 179 38.85 -1.33 6.01
C ALA A 179 39.68 -0.05 5.90
N ASN A 180 39.70 0.77 6.97
CA ASN A 180 40.52 1.98 7.04
C ASN A 180 42.03 1.68 7.05
N GLU A 181 42.47 0.60 7.69
CA GLU A 181 43.89 0.20 7.74
C GLU A 181 44.43 -0.22 6.37
N ILE A 182 43.59 -0.82 5.52
CA ILE A 182 43.96 -1.29 4.19
C ILE A 182 43.53 -0.34 3.06
N GLU A 183 42.89 0.78 3.41
CA GLU A 183 42.32 1.77 2.48
C GLU A 183 41.36 1.16 1.43
N ASP A 184 40.47 0.26 1.88
CA ASP A 184 39.47 -0.41 1.04
C ASP A 184 38.05 -0.14 1.55
N ASN A 185 37.03 -0.40 0.73
CA ASN A 185 35.63 -0.23 1.11
C ASN A 185 35.14 -1.38 2.02
N LEU A 186 34.08 -1.12 2.79
CA LEU A 186 33.58 -2.10 3.77
C LEU A 186 33.07 -3.38 3.09
N TYR A 187 32.51 -3.28 1.88
CA TYR A 187 31.96 -4.41 1.16
C TYR A 187 33.04 -5.41 0.72
N ASN A 188 34.16 -4.93 0.18
CA ASN A 188 35.31 -5.73 -0.24
C ASN A 188 35.94 -6.46 0.95
N VAL A 189 36.10 -5.76 2.09
CA VAL A 189 36.56 -6.39 3.34
C VAL A 189 35.62 -7.52 3.79
N MET A 190 34.32 -7.40 3.53
CA MET A 190 33.35 -8.45 3.84
C MET A 190 33.44 -9.63 2.88
N LEU A 191 33.77 -9.43 1.59
CA LEU A 191 34.06 -10.52 0.65
C LEU A 191 35.25 -11.36 1.14
N ASP A 192 36.29 -10.69 1.65
CA ASP A 192 37.50 -11.33 2.16
C ASP A 192 37.54 -11.41 3.71
N VAL A 193 36.38 -11.62 4.35
CA VAL A 193 36.26 -11.58 5.83
C VAL A 193 37.19 -12.56 6.55
N ASP A 194 37.59 -13.64 5.88
CA ASP A 194 38.51 -14.63 6.42
C ASP A 194 39.92 -14.07 6.67
N LEU A 195 40.32 -13.03 5.92
CA LEU A 195 41.59 -12.34 6.10
C LEU A 195 41.61 -11.41 7.32
N VAL A 196 40.44 -11.03 7.86
CA VAL A 196 40.35 -10.14 9.02
C VAL A 196 40.78 -10.88 10.30
N PRO A 197 41.91 -10.53 10.93
CA PRO A 197 42.46 -11.30 12.04
C PRO A 197 41.72 -11.06 13.37
N THR A 198 41.03 -9.92 13.50
CA THR A 198 40.38 -9.47 14.75
C THR A 198 39.00 -10.10 15.00
N LEU A 199 38.49 -10.85 14.02
CA LEU A 199 37.15 -11.44 14.03
C LEU A 199 37.16 -12.91 14.45
N THR A 200 36.15 -13.30 15.23
CA THR A 200 35.94 -14.70 15.61
C THR A 200 35.36 -15.50 14.44
N ALA A 201 35.57 -16.82 14.43
CA ALA A 201 34.99 -17.71 13.40
C ALA A 201 33.46 -17.57 13.29
N ARG A 202 32.76 -17.39 14.42
CA ARG A 202 31.31 -17.13 14.44
C ARG A 202 30.94 -15.85 13.69
N ASN A 203 31.68 -14.77 13.91
CA ASN A 203 31.44 -13.50 13.23
C ASN A 203 31.65 -13.65 11.72
N LYS A 204 32.75 -14.31 11.31
CA LYS A 204 33.06 -14.60 9.90
C LYS A 204 31.93 -15.37 9.22
N THR A 205 31.43 -16.44 9.83
CA THR A 205 30.29 -17.21 9.30
C THR A 205 29.02 -16.37 9.17
N CYS A 206 28.72 -15.49 10.13
CA CYS A 206 27.55 -14.60 10.04
C CYS A 206 27.69 -13.57 8.92
N ILE A 207 28.89 -13.04 8.70
CA ILE A 207 29.20 -12.08 7.63
C ILE A 207 29.13 -12.76 6.27
N ASN A 208 29.73 -13.93 6.09
CA ASN A 208 29.65 -14.69 4.84
C ASN A 208 28.20 -14.95 4.41
N LYS A 209 27.34 -15.35 5.35
CA LYS A 209 25.89 -15.53 5.04
C LYS A 209 25.22 -14.25 4.55
N PHE A 210 25.63 -13.09 5.06
CA PHE A 210 25.10 -11.80 4.60
C PHE A 210 25.68 -11.43 3.23
N VAL A 211 26.96 -11.68 2.99
CA VAL A 211 27.60 -11.52 1.68
C VAL A 211 26.92 -12.39 0.63
N ASP A 212 26.73 -13.68 0.91
CA ASP A 212 26.03 -14.62 0.02
C ASP A 212 24.62 -14.08 -0.34
N LEU A 213 23.90 -13.52 0.63
CA LEU A 213 22.60 -12.89 0.40
C LEU A 213 22.71 -11.68 -0.53
N MET A 214 23.70 -10.80 -0.33
CA MET A 214 23.90 -9.62 -1.16
C MET A 214 24.33 -9.98 -2.59
N GLU A 215 25.22 -10.96 -2.76
CA GLU A 215 25.61 -11.46 -4.09
C GLU A 215 24.40 -12.05 -4.84
N ASN A 216 23.55 -12.82 -4.16
CA ASN A 216 22.32 -13.32 -4.76
C ASN A 216 21.39 -12.18 -5.20
N LEU A 217 21.22 -11.15 -4.37
CA LEU A 217 20.41 -9.97 -4.72
C LEU A 217 21.02 -9.16 -5.86
N GLN A 218 22.35 -9.08 -5.98
CA GLN A 218 23.04 -8.46 -7.12
C GLN A 218 22.77 -9.23 -8.42
N ILE A 219 22.76 -10.57 -8.39
CA ILE A 219 22.39 -11.38 -9.55
C ILE A 219 20.93 -11.12 -9.95
N LEU A 220 20.02 -11.03 -8.98
CA LEU A 220 18.61 -10.75 -9.23
C LEU A 220 18.36 -9.34 -9.78
N LYS A 221 19.12 -8.34 -9.34
CA LYS A 221 19.06 -6.96 -9.86
C LYS A 221 19.23 -6.91 -11.39
N GLU A 222 20.08 -7.74 -11.96
CA GLU A 222 20.33 -7.78 -13.41
C GLU A 222 19.20 -8.43 -14.22
N GLN A 223 18.26 -9.11 -13.55
CA GLN A 223 17.20 -9.90 -14.18
C GLN A 223 15.79 -9.35 -13.89
N LEU A 224 15.62 -8.66 -12.77
CA LEU A 224 14.33 -8.21 -12.27
C LEU A 224 14.07 -6.73 -12.56
N THR A 225 12.80 -6.38 -12.62
CA THR A 225 12.37 -4.98 -12.55
C THR A 225 12.51 -4.46 -11.12
N VAL A 226 12.58 -3.14 -10.92
CA VAL A 226 12.75 -2.51 -9.60
C VAL A 226 11.70 -2.97 -8.59
N SER A 227 10.43 -3.08 -8.99
CA SER A 227 9.33 -3.54 -8.14
C SER A 227 9.48 -4.99 -7.69
N HIS A 228 9.96 -5.87 -8.57
CA HIS A 228 10.27 -7.26 -8.23
C HIS A 228 11.54 -7.37 -7.40
N LEU A 229 12.54 -6.52 -7.65
CA LEU A 229 13.75 -6.44 -6.82
C LEU A 229 13.42 -5.99 -5.39
N VAL A 230 12.59 -4.97 -5.22
CA VAL A 230 12.14 -4.52 -3.88
C VAL A 230 11.42 -5.65 -3.14
N LYS A 231 10.55 -6.41 -3.83
CA LYS A 231 9.89 -7.59 -3.25
C LYS A 231 10.91 -8.68 -2.86
N ALA A 232 11.86 -8.99 -3.73
CA ALA A 232 12.91 -9.97 -3.46
C ALA A 232 13.74 -9.56 -2.23
N VAL A 233 14.16 -8.29 -2.14
CA VAL A 233 14.86 -7.76 -0.96
C VAL A 233 14.01 -7.94 0.30
N LEU A 234 12.72 -7.61 0.26
CA LEU A 234 11.81 -7.74 1.40
C LEU A 234 11.63 -9.20 1.88
N GLU A 235 11.59 -10.15 0.96
CA GLU A 235 11.37 -11.58 1.22
C GLU A 235 12.66 -12.31 1.61
N ASP A 236 13.73 -12.17 0.83
CA ASP A 236 15.00 -12.91 0.96
C ASP A 236 15.81 -12.44 2.17
N THR A 237 15.75 -11.14 2.50
CA THR A 237 16.39 -10.64 3.73
C THR A 237 15.67 -11.12 5.00
N GLY A 238 14.43 -11.63 4.87
CA GLY A 238 13.56 -11.98 5.97
C GLY A 238 12.90 -10.79 6.66
N TYR A 239 12.93 -9.60 6.05
CA TYR A 239 12.37 -8.37 6.64
C TYR A 239 10.85 -8.49 6.88
N ILE A 240 10.11 -8.97 5.88
CA ILE A 240 8.66 -9.21 6.02
C ILE A 240 8.40 -10.21 7.15
N LYS A 241 9.11 -11.35 7.15
CA LYS A 241 8.95 -12.40 8.16
C LYS A 241 9.23 -11.89 9.57
N GLN A 242 10.18 -10.96 9.74
CA GLN A 242 10.45 -10.35 11.05
C GLN A 242 9.25 -9.53 11.53
N LEU A 243 8.65 -8.72 10.67
CA LEU A 243 7.49 -7.89 11.02
C LEU A 243 6.23 -8.74 11.26
N GLU A 244 5.99 -9.75 10.43
CA GLU A 244 4.82 -10.65 10.57
C GLU A 244 4.87 -11.49 11.85
N ASN A 245 6.06 -11.88 12.30
CA ASN A 245 6.24 -12.62 13.55
C ASN A 245 6.17 -11.71 14.80
N SER A 246 6.17 -10.40 14.61
CA SER A 246 6.04 -9.46 15.72
C SER A 246 4.60 -9.39 16.22
N LYS A 247 4.44 -9.11 17.51
CA LYS A 247 3.13 -8.88 18.14
C LYS A 247 2.83 -7.39 18.30
N GLU A 248 3.73 -6.52 17.84
CA GLU A 248 3.55 -5.08 17.93
C GLU A 248 2.56 -4.59 16.87
N ILE A 249 1.56 -3.82 17.30
CA ILE A 249 0.56 -3.20 16.41
C ILE A 249 1.23 -2.25 15.40
N GLU A 250 2.34 -1.63 15.80
CA GLU A 250 3.10 -0.73 14.91
C GLU A 250 3.69 -1.46 13.70
N ASP A 251 4.01 -2.74 13.82
CA ASP A 251 4.63 -3.50 12.72
C ASP A 251 3.64 -3.80 11.59
N GLU A 252 2.33 -3.86 11.86
CA GLU A 252 1.30 -3.90 10.82
C GLU A 252 1.35 -2.62 9.97
N SER A 253 1.49 -1.45 10.61
CA SER A 253 1.65 -0.17 9.89
C SER A 253 2.96 -0.11 9.12
N ARG A 254 4.06 -0.66 9.64
CA ARG A 254 5.34 -0.75 8.90
C ARG A 254 5.20 -1.63 7.67
N LEU A 255 4.50 -2.76 7.79
CA LEU A 255 4.22 -3.64 6.67
C LEU A 255 3.40 -2.94 5.59
N GLU A 256 2.38 -2.15 5.97
CA GLU A 256 1.63 -1.32 5.01
C GLU A 256 2.53 -0.32 4.28
N ASN A 257 3.45 0.34 4.99
CA ASN A 257 4.39 1.28 4.38
C ASN A 257 5.33 0.58 3.37
N LEU A 258 5.82 -0.61 3.69
CA LEU A 258 6.64 -1.40 2.78
C LEU A 258 5.87 -1.86 1.53
N LYS A 259 4.58 -2.22 1.70
CA LYS A 259 3.70 -2.52 0.57
C LYS A 259 3.51 -1.30 -0.33
N GLU A 260 3.45 -0.11 0.26
CA GLU A 260 3.37 1.15 -0.48
C GLU A 260 4.67 1.48 -1.22
N LEU A 261 5.84 1.10 -0.69
CA LEU A 261 7.11 1.25 -1.39
C LEU A 261 7.16 0.40 -2.66
N VAL A 262 6.60 -0.81 -2.61
CA VAL A 262 6.45 -1.67 -3.79
C VAL A 262 5.52 -1.03 -4.81
N SER A 263 4.39 -0.47 -4.37
CA SER A 263 3.51 0.34 -5.22
C SER A 263 4.29 1.50 -5.87
N ALA A 264 5.18 2.17 -5.14
CA ALA A 264 6.01 3.25 -5.66
C ALA A 264 6.95 2.81 -6.78
N ALA A 265 7.56 1.62 -6.62
CA ALA A 265 8.41 1.05 -7.66
C ALA A 265 7.61 0.69 -8.92
N VAL A 266 6.39 0.15 -8.79
CA VAL A 266 5.50 -0.12 -9.94
C VAL A 266 5.09 1.19 -10.63
N ASP A 267 4.75 2.23 -9.85
CA ASP A 267 4.43 3.55 -10.39
C ASP A 267 5.59 4.13 -11.21
N PHE A 268 6.81 4.00 -10.68
CA PHE A 268 8.04 4.43 -11.34
C PHE A 268 8.25 3.71 -12.67
N GLU A 269 8.12 2.39 -12.70
CA GLU A 269 8.27 1.56 -13.91
C GLU A 269 7.26 1.89 -15.00
N ASN A 270 6.06 2.33 -14.62
CA ASN A 270 5.00 2.68 -15.55
C ASN A 270 5.12 4.11 -16.10
N THR A 271 5.80 4.99 -15.39
CA THR A 271 5.84 6.43 -15.72
C THR A 271 7.19 6.94 -16.22
N SER A 272 8.28 6.22 -15.92
CA SER A 272 9.64 6.68 -16.20
C SER A 272 10.18 6.00 -17.45
N GLU A 273 10.94 6.76 -18.25
CA GLU A 273 11.58 6.25 -19.48
C GLU A 273 12.75 5.31 -19.13
N ASP A 274 13.65 5.76 -18.25
CA ASP A 274 14.64 4.90 -17.62
C ASP A 274 14.01 4.17 -16.44
N LYS A 275 14.05 2.83 -16.49
CA LYS A 275 13.50 1.92 -15.48
C LYS A 275 14.59 1.26 -14.64
N SER A 276 15.82 1.76 -14.74
CA SER A 276 16.96 1.28 -13.95
C SER A 276 16.76 1.54 -12.46
N LEU A 277 17.45 0.74 -11.63
CA LEU A 277 17.49 0.98 -10.18
C LEU A 277 18.11 2.34 -9.85
N ALA A 278 19.13 2.76 -10.60
CA ALA A 278 19.79 4.05 -10.41
C ALA A 278 18.79 5.22 -10.61
N ALA A 279 18.01 5.20 -11.69
CA ALA A 279 16.99 6.21 -11.94
C ALA A 279 15.86 6.20 -10.89
N PHE A 280 15.50 5.03 -10.36
CA PHE A 280 14.55 4.95 -9.25
C PHE A 280 15.11 5.66 -8.00
N LEU A 281 16.35 5.34 -7.62
CA LEU A 281 17.00 5.93 -6.45
C LEU A 281 17.16 7.45 -6.60
N GLU A 282 17.57 7.94 -7.77
CA GLU A 282 17.67 9.37 -8.07
C GLU A 282 16.33 10.09 -7.92
N LYS A 283 15.26 9.54 -8.52
CA LYS A 283 13.91 10.11 -8.40
C LYS A 283 13.45 10.19 -6.94
N THR A 284 13.73 9.15 -6.14
CA THR A 284 13.36 9.16 -4.71
C THR A 284 14.17 10.16 -3.90
N ALA A 285 15.45 10.39 -4.25
CA ALA A 285 16.29 11.38 -3.58
C ALA A 285 15.80 12.81 -3.83
N LEU A 286 15.42 13.13 -5.07
CA LEU A 286 14.84 14.43 -5.43
C LEU A 286 13.55 14.74 -4.67
N VAL A 287 12.72 13.73 -4.43
CA VAL A 287 11.49 13.86 -3.63
C VAL A 287 11.79 14.09 -2.14
N ALA A 288 12.93 13.61 -1.63
CA ALA A 288 13.32 13.75 -0.24
C ALA A 288 14.04 15.08 0.07
N ASP A 289 14.79 15.64 -0.89
CA ASP A 289 15.68 16.80 -0.68
C ASP A 289 14.99 18.18 -0.74
N VAL A 290 13.72 18.27 -1.16
CA VAL A 290 13.02 19.56 -1.42
C VAL A 290 12.63 20.34 -0.14
N ASP A 291 12.88 19.82 1.06
CA ASP A 291 12.09 20.26 2.21
C ASP A 291 12.89 20.71 3.44
N ASN A 292 13.07 22.03 3.58
CA ASN A 292 13.40 22.65 4.87
C ASN A 292 12.13 22.96 5.66
N TYR A 293 12.12 22.50 6.91
CA TYR A 293 11.02 22.52 7.87
C TYR A 293 10.87 23.90 8.51
N ASP A 294 9.74 24.57 8.29
CA ASP A 294 9.30 25.71 9.10
C ASP A 294 7.91 25.38 9.67
N GLU A 295 7.82 25.24 11.00
CA GLU A 295 6.58 24.88 11.69
C GLU A 295 5.50 25.97 11.60
N GLU A 296 5.89 27.21 11.29
CA GLU A 296 4.97 28.32 11.06
C GLU A 296 4.62 28.53 9.58
N ALA A 297 5.20 27.72 8.68
CA ALA A 297 4.96 27.84 7.25
C ALA A 297 3.48 27.59 6.92
N ASP A 298 2.99 28.42 6.00
CA ASP A 298 1.68 28.23 5.41
C ASP A 298 1.65 26.92 4.61
N SER A 299 1.07 25.86 5.18
CA SER A 299 1.17 24.51 4.63
C SER A 299 -0.09 23.68 4.91
N VAL A 300 -0.43 22.80 3.97
CA VAL A 300 -1.53 21.85 4.10
C VAL A 300 -1.17 20.80 5.15
N VAL A 301 -2.09 20.56 6.08
CA VAL A 301 -1.84 19.61 7.16
C VAL A 301 -2.28 18.21 6.76
N MET A 302 -1.39 17.24 6.82
CA MET A 302 -1.65 15.84 6.51
C MET A 302 -1.51 14.98 7.77
N MET A 303 -2.51 14.17 8.10
CA MET A 303 -2.45 13.32 9.30
C MET A 303 -3.44 12.16 9.26
N THR A 304 -3.24 11.21 10.17
CA THR A 304 -4.27 10.19 10.43
C THR A 304 -5.46 10.80 11.17
N VAL A 305 -6.66 10.25 10.94
CA VAL A 305 -7.88 10.70 11.64
C VAL A 305 -7.73 10.57 13.17
N HIS A 306 -6.90 9.63 13.66
CA HIS A 306 -6.56 9.49 15.08
C HIS A 306 -5.78 10.69 15.63
N SER A 307 -4.81 11.18 14.86
CA SER A 307 -3.95 12.31 15.24
C SER A 307 -4.69 13.65 15.21
N ALA A 308 -5.82 13.70 14.49
CA ALA A 308 -6.65 14.89 14.40
C ALA A 308 -7.47 15.18 15.67
N LYS A 309 -7.48 14.27 16.66
CA LYS A 309 -8.27 14.45 17.89
C LYS A 309 -7.85 15.72 18.61
N GLY A 310 -8.79 16.64 18.80
CA GLY A 310 -8.57 17.93 19.47
C GLY A 310 -8.19 19.07 18.53
N LEU A 311 -7.83 18.77 17.27
CA LEU A 311 -7.55 19.77 16.24
C LEU A 311 -8.82 20.15 15.46
N GLU A 312 -8.77 21.24 14.72
CA GLU A 312 -9.91 21.74 13.95
C GLU A 312 -9.44 22.61 12.79
N PHE A 313 -10.06 22.46 11.62
CA PHE A 313 -9.64 23.10 10.37
C PHE A 313 -10.84 23.69 9.62
N PRO A 314 -10.70 24.85 8.96
CA PRO A 314 -11.73 25.40 8.09
C PRO A 314 -12.22 24.39 7.05
N VAL A 315 -11.28 23.76 6.33
CA VAL A 315 -11.57 22.79 5.27
C VAL A 315 -10.89 21.46 5.56
N VAL A 316 -11.67 20.37 5.53
CA VAL A 316 -11.16 19.01 5.75
C VAL A 316 -11.47 18.12 4.55
N PHE A 317 -10.47 17.37 4.10
CA PHE A 317 -10.60 16.26 3.17
C PHE A 317 -10.43 14.94 3.91
N MET A 318 -11.49 14.15 4.05
CA MET A 318 -11.41 12.76 4.48
C MET A 318 -11.22 11.87 3.25
N VAL A 319 -10.04 11.30 3.09
CA VAL A 319 -9.63 10.57 1.87
C VAL A 319 -9.61 9.06 2.08
N GLY A 320 -9.75 8.29 0.99
CA GLY A 320 -9.83 6.83 1.08
C GLY A 320 -11.04 6.33 1.84
N MET A 321 -12.18 6.99 1.64
CA MET A 321 -13.46 6.58 2.20
C MET A 321 -14.04 5.38 1.42
N GLU A 322 -13.42 4.22 1.64
CA GLU A 322 -13.72 2.94 0.98
C GLU A 322 -13.86 1.80 1.98
N ASN A 323 -14.76 0.86 1.70
CA ASN A 323 -14.86 -0.38 2.45
C ASN A 323 -13.62 -1.24 2.22
N GLY A 324 -12.85 -1.46 3.29
CA GLY A 324 -11.55 -2.13 3.28
C GLY A 324 -10.39 -1.22 3.68
N ILE A 325 -10.58 0.09 3.57
CA ILE A 325 -9.65 1.13 4.03
C ILE A 325 -10.28 1.89 5.20
N PHE A 326 -11.41 2.55 4.97
CA PHE A 326 -12.15 3.25 6.01
C PHE A 326 -13.68 3.07 5.82
N PRO A 327 -14.31 2.10 6.49
CA PRO A 327 -13.76 1.20 7.53
C PRO A 327 -12.75 0.18 7.00
N GLY A 328 -11.80 -0.21 7.86
CA GLY A 328 -10.78 -1.21 7.52
C GLY A 328 -11.34 -2.63 7.51
N ASN A 329 -10.61 -3.58 6.92
CA ASN A 329 -11.06 -4.97 6.77
C ASN A 329 -11.49 -5.65 8.09
N SER A 330 -10.79 -5.38 9.18
CA SER A 330 -11.07 -5.98 10.49
C SER A 330 -12.43 -5.54 11.07
N SER A 331 -12.87 -4.32 10.74
CA SER A 331 -14.17 -3.77 11.17
C SER A 331 -15.36 -4.56 10.62
N PHE A 332 -15.23 -5.19 9.45
CA PHE A 332 -16.29 -6.02 8.89
C PHE A 332 -16.44 -7.38 9.59
N GLN A 333 -15.41 -7.84 10.29
CA GLN A 333 -15.41 -9.14 10.96
C GLN A 333 -15.98 -9.03 12.38
N LYS A 334 -15.84 -7.88 13.02
CA LYS A 334 -16.17 -7.67 14.44
C LYS A 334 -17.04 -6.43 14.62
N PRO A 335 -18.27 -6.58 15.17
CA PRO A 335 -19.18 -5.45 15.36
C PRO A 335 -18.60 -4.30 16.21
N HIS A 336 -17.86 -4.60 17.28
CA HIS A 336 -17.25 -3.57 18.14
C HIS A 336 -16.19 -2.74 17.39
N GLU A 337 -15.39 -3.37 16.51
CA GLU A 337 -14.42 -2.66 15.68
C GLU A 337 -15.10 -1.76 14.63
N MET A 338 -16.27 -2.16 14.12
CA MET A 338 -17.09 -1.29 13.27
C MET A 338 -17.57 -0.06 14.04
N GLU A 339 -18.06 -0.24 15.27
CA GLU A 339 -18.47 0.87 16.12
C GLU A 339 -17.31 1.83 16.42
N GLU A 340 -16.11 1.28 16.66
CA GLU A 340 -14.89 2.06 16.86
C GLU A 340 -14.49 2.83 15.59
N SER A 341 -14.49 2.18 14.42
CA SER A 341 -14.26 2.85 13.13
C SER A 341 -15.31 3.94 12.87
N ARG A 342 -16.55 3.75 13.29
CA ARG A 342 -17.60 4.76 13.18
C ARG A 342 -17.36 5.96 14.10
N ARG A 343 -16.89 5.72 15.33
CA ARG A 343 -16.42 6.80 16.23
C ARG A 343 -15.25 7.56 15.60
N LEU A 344 -14.38 6.89 14.84
CA LEU A 344 -13.26 7.54 14.16
C LEU A 344 -13.78 8.47 13.06
N CYS A 345 -14.73 7.97 12.26
CA CYS A 345 -15.37 8.75 11.21
C CYS A 345 -16.07 9.98 11.79
N TYR A 346 -16.81 9.81 12.88
CA TYR A 346 -17.42 10.92 13.63
C TYR A 346 -16.39 11.98 14.07
N VAL A 347 -15.25 11.54 14.61
CA VAL A 347 -14.17 12.47 14.98
C VAL A 347 -13.65 13.22 13.76
N GLY A 348 -13.39 12.52 12.65
CA GLY A 348 -12.95 13.10 11.37
C GLY A 348 -13.90 14.17 10.83
N ILE A 349 -15.20 13.85 10.73
CA ILE A 349 -16.24 14.78 10.27
C ILE A 349 -16.26 16.04 11.15
N THR A 350 -16.19 15.87 12.48
CA THR A 350 -16.22 16.99 13.44
C THR A 350 -14.91 17.77 13.57
N ARG A 351 -13.88 17.47 12.75
CA ARG A 351 -12.69 18.33 12.61
C ARG A 351 -12.94 19.51 11.68
N ALA A 352 -13.89 19.37 10.75
CA ALA A 352 -14.24 20.42 9.80
C ALA A 352 -15.06 21.53 10.47
N LYS A 353 -14.66 22.79 10.27
CA LYS A 353 -15.44 23.96 10.68
C LYS A 353 -16.46 24.33 9.60
N GLU A 354 -15.99 24.50 8.36
CA GLU A 354 -16.77 25.13 7.28
C GLU A 354 -17.09 24.17 6.13
N LYS A 355 -16.08 23.45 5.62
CA LYS A 355 -16.24 22.54 4.47
C LYS A 355 -15.68 21.17 4.77
N LEU A 356 -16.45 20.14 4.38
CA LEU A 356 -16.03 18.76 4.44
C LEU A 356 -16.14 18.12 3.06
N TYR A 357 -15.02 17.57 2.62
CA TYR A 357 -14.93 16.70 1.46
C TYR A 357 -14.69 15.27 1.94
N MET A 358 -15.39 14.32 1.34
CA MET A 358 -15.11 12.90 1.51
C MET A 358 -14.84 12.30 0.14
N THR A 359 -13.63 11.77 -0.04
CA THR A 359 -13.17 11.27 -1.32
C THR A 359 -12.89 9.78 -1.25
N SER A 360 -13.07 9.12 -2.40
CA SER A 360 -12.77 7.70 -2.56
C SER A 360 -12.41 7.40 -4.01
N ALA A 361 -11.82 6.24 -4.28
CA ALA A 361 -11.39 5.77 -5.59
C ALA A 361 -12.07 4.46 -5.99
N ASP A 362 -12.38 4.31 -7.28
CA ASP A 362 -12.93 3.06 -7.85
C ASP A 362 -11.91 1.92 -7.82
N ILE A 363 -10.68 2.23 -8.17
CA ILE A 363 -9.55 1.31 -8.11
C ILE A 363 -8.37 1.95 -7.38
N ARG A 364 -7.63 1.14 -6.62
CA ARG A 364 -6.37 1.53 -5.96
C ARG A 364 -5.28 0.52 -6.23
N MET A 365 -4.04 0.98 -6.24
CA MET A 365 -2.90 0.09 -6.26
C MET A 365 -2.47 -0.24 -4.84
N VAL A 366 -2.72 -1.48 -4.42
CA VAL A 366 -2.31 -2.01 -3.12
C VAL A 366 -1.34 -3.15 -3.35
N PHE A 367 -0.12 -3.03 -2.83
CA PHE A 367 0.94 -4.04 -2.99
C PHE A 367 1.33 -4.30 -4.45
N GLY A 368 1.36 -3.26 -5.28
CA GLY A 368 1.61 -3.37 -6.72
C GLY A 368 0.54 -4.16 -7.50
N ARG A 369 -0.64 -4.37 -6.91
CA ARG A 369 -1.81 -4.96 -7.57
C ARG A 369 -2.97 -3.98 -7.53
N THR A 370 -3.75 -3.95 -8.60
CA THR A 370 -4.97 -3.15 -8.64
C THR A 370 -6.10 -3.86 -7.89
N ALA A 371 -6.68 -3.19 -6.90
CA ALA A 371 -7.85 -3.64 -6.16
C ALA A 371 -9.00 -2.66 -6.36
N ALA A 372 -10.23 -3.18 -6.47
CA ALA A 372 -11.44 -2.38 -6.52
C ALA A 372 -12.13 -2.42 -5.16
N TYR A 373 -12.51 -1.26 -4.63
CA TYR A 373 -13.18 -1.13 -3.35
C TYR A 373 -14.55 -0.51 -3.52
N ALA A 374 -15.53 -0.94 -2.72
CA ALA A 374 -16.81 -0.23 -2.66
C ALA A 374 -16.65 1.11 -1.89
N PRO A 375 -17.48 2.13 -2.18
CA PRO A 375 -17.55 3.33 -1.33
C PRO A 375 -17.81 2.96 0.13
N SER A 376 -17.28 3.77 1.06
CA SER A 376 -17.44 3.55 2.49
C SER A 376 -18.91 3.50 2.90
N ASP A 377 -19.26 2.52 3.73
CA ASP A 377 -20.58 2.45 4.37
C ASP A 377 -20.89 3.75 5.12
N PHE A 378 -19.87 4.41 5.72
CA PHE A 378 -20.06 5.68 6.43
C PHE A 378 -20.53 6.83 5.54
N ILE A 379 -20.26 6.80 4.23
CA ILE A 379 -20.84 7.78 3.30
C ILE A 379 -22.35 7.52 3.15
N THR A 380 -22.76 6.26 3.12
CA THR A 380 -24.18 5.88 2.95
C THR A 380 -25.01 6.08 4.22
N GLU A 381 -24.37 6.07 5.39
CA GLU A 381 -24.98 6.44 6.68
C GLU A 381 -25.31 7.95 6.79
N ILE A 382 -24.72 8.81 5.96
CA ILE A 382 -25.03 10.24 5.92
C ILE A 382 -26.34 10.46 5.15
N SER A 383 -27.23 11.27 5.71
CA SER A 383 -28.51 11.61 5.09
C SER A 383 -28.31 12.26 3.71
N SER A 384 -29.02 11.76 2.70
CA SER A 384 -28.83 12.15 1.29
C SER A 384 -29.09 13.64 0.99
N ASN A 385 -29.89 14.31 1.82
CA ASN A 385 -30.14 15.75 1.72
C ASN A 385 -28.92 16.60 2.11
N LEU A 386 -28.00 16.06 2.92
CA LEU A 386 -26.78 16.73 3.39
C LEU A 386 -25.59 16.57 2.43
N VAL A 387 -25.74 15.73 1.41
CA VAL A 387 -24.66 15.30 0.53
C VAL A 387 -24.81 15.93 -0.86
N GLU A 388 -23.68 16.34 -1.45
CA GLU A 388 -23.56 16.75 -2.84
C GLU A 388 -22.50 15.88 -3.53
N HIS A 389 -22.86 15.19 -4.60
CA HIS A 389 -21.92 14.39 -5.38
C HIS A 389 -21.34 15.21 -6.54
N ILE A 390 -20.03 15.46 -6.53
CA ILE A 390 -19.36 16.30 -7.53
C ILE A 390 -19.33 15.62 -8.91
N ASN A 391 -19.14 14.30 -8.94
CA ASN A 391 -18.87 13.53 -10.18
C ASN A 391 -20.07 12.70 -10.67
N ARG A 392 -21.27 12.88 -10.11
CA ARG A 392 -22.42 12.17 -10.69
C ARG A 392 -22.62 12.68 -12.11
N ARG A 393 -22.19 11.89 -13.10
CA ARG A 393 -22.78 11.95 -14.43
C ARG A 393 -24.29 11.97 -14.19
N PRO A 394 -25.03 12.98 -14.64
CA PRO A 394 -26.47 12.91 -14.59
C PRO A 394 -26.84 11.57 -15.24
N LEU A 395 -27.75 10.80 -14.65
CA LEU A 395 -28.43 9.72 -15.37
C LEU A 395 -29.33 10.37 -16.44
N GLY A 396 -28.73 11.13 -17.36
CA GLY A 396 -29.37 11.71 -18.53
C GLY A 396 -29.42 10.62 -19.57
N THR A 397 -30.63 10.12 -19.82
CA THR A 397 -31.02 9.42 -21.06
C THR A 397 -29.99 8.41 -21.55
N ARG A 398 -30.14 7.15 -21.13
CA ARG A 398 -29.80 6.03 -22.00
C ARG A 398 -30.57 6.23 -23.31
N GLN A 399 -29.96 6.92 -24.28
CA GLN A 399 -30.34 6.74 -25.67
C GLN A 399 -30.14 5.26 -25.92
N ALA A 400 -31.26 4.56 -25.99
CA ALA A 400 -31.31 3.20 -26.44
C ALA A 400 -30.62 3.18 -27.80
N VAL A 401 -29.39 2.65 -27.84
CA VAL A 401 -28.83 2.14 -29.08
C VAL A 401 -29.79 1.05 -29.50
N GLN A 402 -30.67 1.38 -30.44
CA GLN A 402 -31.54 0.42 -31.12
C GLN A 402 -30.64 -0.61 -31.79
N ARG A 403 -30.36 -1.71 -31.10
CA ARG A 403 -29.97 -2.94 -31.75
C ARG A 403 -31.23 -3.61 -32.27
N SER A 404 -31.45 -3.41 -33.56
CA SER A 404 -32.39 -4.15 -34.37
C SER A 404 -32.15 -5.67 -34.23
N GLY A 405 -33.26 -6.40 -34.11
CA GLY A 405 -33.34 -7.84 -34.37
C GLY A 405 -33.01 -8.76 -33.20
N TYR A 406 -34.03 -9.16 -32.44
CA TYR A 406 -34.49 -10.56 -32.36
C TYR A 406 -35.70 -10.64 -31.40
N SER A 407 -36.82 -11.14 -31.93
CA SER A 407 -38.00 -11.53 -31.18
C SER A 407 -37.71 -12.76 -30.32
N ASN A 408 -38.01 -12.71 -29.01
CA ASN A 408 -38.89 -13.71 -28.39
C ASN A 408 -39.20 -13.43 -26.90
N ASN A 409 -40.50 -13.31 -26.64
CA ASN A 409 -41.29 -13.63 -25.45
C ASN A 409 -40.72 -13.35 -24.04
N TYR A 410 -41.18 -12.22 -23.49
CA TYR A 410 -41.34 -12.02 -22.05
C TYR A 410 -42.57 -12.78 -21.53
N ASN A 411 -42.40 -13.54 -20.45
CA ASN A 411 -43.48 -14.01 -19.59
C ASN A 411 -43.36 -13.23 -18.25
N PRO A 412 -44.33 -12.37 -17.88
CA PRO A 412 -44.20 -11.48 -16.73
C PRO A 412 -44.80 -12.10 -15.46
N HIS A 413 -44.22 -13.20 -14.96
CA HIS A 413 -44.49 -13.67 -13.60
C HIS A 413 -43.41 -14.66 -13.14
N SER A 414 -42.40 -14.16 -12.41
CA SER A 414 -41.61 -14.97 -11.44
C SER A 414 -40.69 -14.07 -10.60
N LEU A 415 -41.27 -13.16 -9.83
CA LEU A 415 -40.62 -12.55 -8.66
C LEU A 415 -41.04 -13.31 -7.40
N ARG A 416 -40.57 -14.55 -7.25
CA ARG A 416 -40.62 -15.30 -5.97
C ARG A 416 -39.80 -16.58 -6.05
N ASN A 417 -38.47 -16.47 -5.99
CA ASN A 417 -37.62 -17.45 -5.30
C ASN A 417 -36.18 -16.93 -5.22
N SER A 418 -35.92 -16.21 -4.12
CA SER A 418 -34.59 -15.81 -3.66
C SER A 418 -34.10 -16.91 -2.71
N SER A 419 -33.30 -17.85 -3.22
CA SER A 419 -32.36 -18.69 -2.44
C SER A 419 -31.58 -19.74 -3.24
N THR A 420 -31.78 -19.89 -4.56
CA THR A 420 -31.10 -20.96 -5.36
C THR A 420 -30.32 -20.48 -6.58
N SER A 421 -29.96 -19.19 -6.64
CA SER A 421 -29.31 -18.57 -7.80
C SER A 421 -27.76 -18.56 -7.78
N PHE A 422 -27.10 -19.24 -6.85
CA PHE A 422 -25.64 -19.39 -6.87
C PHE A 422 -25.18 -20.66 -7.62
N GLU A 423 -25.98 -21.73 -7.61
CA GLU A 423 -25.62 -23.03 -8.18
C GLU A 423 -25.91 -23.14 -9.69
N SER A 424 -26.96 -22.47 -10.16
CA SER A 424 -27.31 -22.41 -11.59
C SER A 424 -26.40 -21.45 -12.38
N ALA A 425 -25.85 -20.42 -11.73
CA ALA A 425 -24.82 -19.55 -12.31
C ALA A 425 -23.46 -20.26 -12.42
N ALA A 426 -23.13 -21.12 -11.45
CA ALA A 426 -21.94 -21.98 -11.48
C ALA A 426 -22.01 -23.05 -12.59
N GLN A 427 -23.19 -23.61 -12.85
CA GLN A 427 -23.38 -24.57 -13.97
C GLN A 427 -23.32 -23.90 -15.35
N GLY A 428 -23.80 -22.65 -15.48
CA GLY A 428 -23.68 -21.87 -16.72
C GLY A 428 -22.24 -21.46 -17.05
N LEU A 429 -21.45 -21.15 -16.02
CA LEU A 429 -20.00 -20.88 -16.15
C LEU A 429 -19.22 -22.15 -16.47
N ASN A 430 -19.53 -23.29 -15.85
CA ASN A 430 -18.90 -24.59 -16.17
C ASN A 430 -19.20 -25.08 -17.59
N LYS A 431 -20.38 -24.78 -18.14
CA LYS A 431 -20.71 -25.13 -19.53
C LYS A 431 -19.98 -24.25 -20.55
N LYS A 432 -19.67 -23.00 -20.20
CA LYS A 432 -18.81 -22.11 -21.00
C LYS A 432 -17.34 -22.48 -20.86
N LEU A 433 -16.88 -22.83 -19.66
CA LEU A 433 -15.52 -23.35 -19.40
C LEU A 433 -15.26 -24.68 -20.13
N ASN A 434 -16.22 -25.60 -20.15
CA ASN A 434 -16.08 -26.87 -20.89
C ASN A 434 -16.13 -26.69 -22.42
N TYR A 435 -16.75 -25.62 -22.95
CA TYR A 435 -16.69 -25.28 -24.37
C TYR A 435 -15.32 -24.69 -24.75
N PHE A 436 -14.69 -23.94 -23.84
CA PHE A 436 -13.32 -23.45 -24.01
C PHE A 436 -12.24 -24.51 -23.72
N MET A 437 -12.55 -25.57 -22.95
CA MET A 437 -11.61 -26.66 -22.67
C MET A 437 -11.68 -27.84 -23.65
N ASN A 438 -12.75 -27.99 -24.44
CA ASN A 438 -12.89 -29.09 -25.42
C ASN A 438 -12.71 -28.65 -26.89
N THR A 439 -12.03 -27.53 -27.13
CA THR A 439 -11.49 -27.21 -28.47
C THR A 439 -9.97 -27.36 -28.46
N GLU A 440 -9.51 -28.61 -28.36
CA GLU A 440 -8.23 -28.95 -28.96
C GLU A 440 -8.39 -28.98 -30.48
N SER A 441 -7.72 -28.06 -31.18
CA SER A 441 -6.67 -28.44 -32.14
C SER A 441 -6.17 -27.21 -32.93
N GLY A 442 -4.97 -26.77 -32.57
CA GLY A 442 -4.16 -25.80 -33.30
C GLY A 442 -2.69 -25.90 -32.88
N LYS A 443 -2.05 -27.02 -33.21
CA LYS A 443 -0.64 -27.43 -33.00
C LYS A 443 0.39 -26.31 -32.69
N SER A 444 1.08 -26.44 -31.55
CA SER A 444 2.54 -26.25 -31.44
C SER A 444 3.11 -27.24 -30.42
N THR A 445 3.59 -28.37 -30.91
CA THR A 445 4.20 -29.48 -30.15
C THR A 445 5.68 -29.21 -29.88
N THR A 446 6.01 -28.25 -29.00
CA THR A 446 7.44 -27.91 -28.78
C THR A 446 7.85 -27.60 -27.34
N ALA A 447 6.97 -27.56 -26.32
CA ALA A 447 7.42 -27.32 -24.95
C ALA A 447 8.10 -28.56 -24.34
N LEU A 448 9.30 -28.40 -23.76
CA LEU A 448 10.07 -29.48 -23.13
C LEU A 448 9.37 -29.99 -21.87
N THR A 449 8.98 -31.27 -21.83
CA THR A 449 8.37 -31.90 -20.64
C THR A 449 9.42 -32.56 -19.75
N GLU A 450 9.06 -32.89 -18.50
CA GLU A 450 9.95 -33.56 -17.53
C GLU A 450 10.45 -34.93 -18.04
N LEU A 451 9.67 -35.60 -18.89
CA LEU A 451 10.03 -36.86 -19.56
C LEU A 451 11.04 -36.66 -20.71
N ASP A 452 11.08 -35.47 -21.29
CA ASP A 452 11.93 -35.13 -22.43
C ASP A 452 13.31 -34.58 -22.02
N ALA A 453 13.48 -34.26 -20.74
CA ALA A 453 14.65 -33.64 -20.11
C ALA A 453 15.84 -34.63 -19.93
N VAL A 454 16.30 -35.23 -21.02
CA VAL A 454 17.40 -36.23 -21.03
C VAL A 454 18.67 -35.66 -21.67
N ALA A 455 19.83 -36.03 -21.14
CA ALA A 455 21.13 -35.66 -21.70
C ALA A 455 21.26 -36.10 -23.17
N GLY A 456 21.83 -35.23 -24.00
CA GLY A 456 22.03 -35.43 -25.44
C GLY A 456 20.97 -34.80 -26.34
N ARG A 457 19.84 -34.33 -25.81
CA ARG A 457 18.79 -33.68 -26.61
C ARG A 457 19.08 -32.21 -26.87
N LYS A 458 18.67 -31.73 -28.05
CA LYS A 458 18.76 -30.31 -28.42
C LYS A 458 17.50 -29.57 -27.99
N VAL A 459 17.71 -28.40 -27.40
CA VAL A 459 16.66 -27.52 -26.91
C VAL A 459 16.96 -26.10 -27.34
N ARG A 460 15.90 -25.31 -27.52
CA ARG A 460 15.96 -23.91 -27.92
C ARG A 460 15.49 -23.05 -26.77
N HIS A 461 16.32 -22.08 -26.42
CA HIS A 461 15.98 -21.01 -25.48
C HIS A 461 15.80 -19.70 -26.25
N SER A 462 14.75 -18.95 -25.92
CA SER A 462 14.39 -17.69 -26.61
C SER A 462 15.53 -16.66 -26.66
N LYS A 463 16.36 -16.60 -25.61
CA LYS A 463 17.50 -15.67 -25.49
C LYS A 463 18.86 -16.26 -25.90
N PHE A 464 19.06 -17.57 -25.78
CA PHE A 464 20.38 -18.20 -25.91
C PHE A 464 20.52 -19.10 -27.15
N GLY A 465 19.45 -19.26 -27.93
CA GLY A 465 19.47 -20.06 -29.14
C GLY A 465 19.40 -21.56 -28.85
N VAL A 466 19.94 -22.36 -29.77
CA VAL A 466 19.92 -23.83 -29.67
C VAL A 466 21.12 -24.30 -28.84
N GLY A 467 20.86 -25.18 -27.88
CA GLY A 467 21.88 -25.82 -27.04
C GLY A 467 21.58 -27.30 -26.80
N THR A 468 22.56 -28.04 -26.33
CA THR A 468 22.45 -29.48 -26.03
C THR A 468 22.45 -29.70 -24.53
N ILE A 469 21.49 -30.48 -24.03
CA ILE A 469 21.45 -30.88 -22.62
C ILE A 469 22.65 -31.78 -22.34
N VAL A 470 23.53 -31.36 -21.45
CA VAL A 470 24.72 -32.11 -21.02
C VAL A 470 24.41 -32.96 -19.80
N ASN A 471 23.59 -32.45 -18.88
CA ASN A 471 23.21 -33.14 -17.66
C ASN A 471 21.81 -32.74 -17.21
N ALA A 472 21.06 -33.67 -16.64
CA ALA A 472 19.75 -33.45 -16.04
C ALA A 472 19.73 -34.12 -14.67
N LYS A 473 19.59 -33.33 -13.60
CA LYS A 473 19.54 -33.83 -12.23
C LYS A 473 18.25 -33.37 -11.56
N LYS A 474 17.47 -34.33 -11.06
CA LYS A 474 16.28 -34.02 -10.25
C LYS A 474 16.71 -33.57 -8.86
N GLU A 475 16.26 -32.38 -8.45
CA GLU A 475 16.56 -31.80 -7.14
C GLU A 475 15.24 -31.31 -6.54
N ASN A 476 14.80 -31.93 -5.45
CA ASN A 476 13.47 -31.77 -4.86
C ASN A 476 12.34 -32.16 -5.84
N ASP A 477 11.55 -31.18 -6.30
CA ASP A 477 10.34 -31.32 -7.13
C ASP A 477 10.53 -30.70 -8.54
N ASP A 478 11.77 -30.41 -8.93
CA ASP A 478 12.12 -29.81 -10.22
C ASP A 478 13.39 -30.45 -10.83
N VAL A 479 13.60 -30.24 -12.13
CA VAL A 479 14.74 -30.78 -12.88
C VAL A 479 15.73 -29.68 -13.21
N LYS A 480 16.93 -29.81 -12.64
CA LYS A 480 18.07 -28.95 -12.94
C LYS A 480 18.75 -29.42 -14.22
N LEU A 481 18.70 -28.60 -15.26
CA LEU A 481 19.28 -28.84 -16.58
C LEU A 481 20.57 -28.08 -16.75
N THR A 482 21.63 -28.77 -17.17
CA THR A 482 22.89 -28.15 -17.63
C THR A 482 22.91 -28.22 -19.15
N ILE A 483 22.88 -27.08 -19.83
CA ILE A 483 22.78 -26.96 -21.29
C ILE A 483 24.03 -26.27 -21.83
N ALA A 484 24.68 -26.85 -22.82
CA ALA A 484 25.76 -26.23 -23.57
C ALA A 484 25.20 -25.56 -24.83
N PHE A 485 25.38 -24.24 -24.95
CA PHE A 485 24.98 -23.49 -26.16
C PHE A 485 26.18 -23.22 -27.04
N ASP A 486 25.99 -23.37 -28.36
CA ASP A 486 27.05 -23.30 -29.37
C ASP A 486 27.86 -21.98 -29.31
N ASN A 487 27.23 -20.86 -28.89
CA ASN A 487 27.87 -19.54 -28.85
C ASN A 487 27.98 -18.90 -27.44
N MET A 488 27.52 -19.56 -26.39
CA MET A 488 27.36 -18.95 -25.05
C MET A 488 27.88 -19.81 -23.89
N GLY A 489 28.51 -20.95 -24.18
CA GLY A 489 29.05 -21.85 -23.17
C GLY A 489 27.98 -22.63 -22.40
N VAL A 490 28.34 -23.16 -21.23
CA VAL A 490 27.46 -24.00 -20.41
C VAL A 490 26.65 -23.14 -19.43
N LYS A 491 25.33 -23.36 -19.41
CA LYS A 491 24.38 -22.67 -18.52
C LYS A 491 23.50 -23.67 -17.80
N ILE A 492 23.04 -23.30 -16.60
CA ILE A 492 22.22 -24.15 -15.73
C ILE A 492 20.83 -23.53 -15.61
N PHE A 493 19.79 -24.33 -15.78
CA PHE A 493 18.38 -23.92 -15.73
C PHE A 493 17.57 -24.84 -14.82
N LEU A 494 16.45 -24.33 -14.35
CA LEU A 494 15.37 -25.11 -13.74
C LEU A 494 14.23 -25.23 -14.75
N LEU A 495 13.74 -26.45 -14.96
CA LEU A 495 12.74 -26.78 -15.97
C LEU A 495 11.42 -26.02 -15.73
N SER A 496 10.98 -25.90 -14.47
CA SER A 496 9.72 -25.20 -14.14
C SER A 496 9.75 -23.69 -14.40
N MET A 497 10.93 -23.07 -14.38
CA MET A 497 11.10 -21.62 -14.43
C MET A 497 11.58 -21.10 -15.79
N THR A 498 11.91 -22.01 -16.72
CA THR A 498 12.50 -21.62 -18.01
C THR A 498 11.71 -22.21 -19.17
N PRO A 499 11.10 -21.38 -20.04
CA PRO A 499 10.45 -21.89 -21.25
C PRO A 499 11.51 -22.38 -22.23
N LEU A 500 11.70 -23.70 -22.29
CA LEU A 500 12.60 -24.39 -23.22
C LEU A 500 11.78 -25.14 -24.26
N GLU A 501 12.15 -24.97 -25.53
CA GLU A 501 11.52 -25.67 -26.64
C GLU A 501 12.38 -26.85 -27.13
N LEU A 502 11.76 -27.97 -27.46
CA LEU A 502 12.45 -29.12 -28.04
C LEU A 502 12.71 -28.89 -29.53
N VAL A 503 13.94 -29.18 -29.98
CA VAL A 503 14.38 -28.98 -31.38
C VAL A 503 14.35 -30.27 -32.17
#